data_AF-A0A2V9NIV9-F1
#
_entry.id   AF-A0A2V9NIV9-F1
#
_cell.length_a   1.000
_cell.length_b   1.000
_cell.length_c   1.000
_cell.angle_alpha   90.00
_cell.angle_beta   90.00
_cell.angle_gamma   90.00
#
_symmetry.space_group_name_H-M   'P 1'
#
loop_
_entity.id
_entity.type
_entity.pdbx_description
1 polymer ?
#
loop_
_entity_poly.entity_id
_entity_poly.type
_entity_poly.pdbx_seq_one_letter_code
_entity_poly.pdbx_strand_id
1 'polypeptide(L)'
;MADLAGLLVAHDAYFLSVKGKKDVNIDGLNGEQRFYLVFARRWRKLQTETALRQQLKTDTHSPAEYRSDTVRIVDGWYDTYKIGPGDKLYLQPEERARIW
;
A
#
# COMPACT_ATOMS: atom_id res chain seq x y z
N MET A 1 7.14 3.39 -9.51
CA MET A 1 8.17 2.34 -9.39
C MET A 1 8.72 2.23 -7.97
N ALA A 2 9.32 3.29 -7.41
CA ALA A 2 9.94 3.21 -6.08
C ALA A 2 8.98 2.82 -4.95
N ASP A 3 7.73 3.30 -4.95
CA ASP A 3 6.75 2.94 -3.91
C ASP A 3 6.43 1.44 -3.91
N LEU A 4 6.20 0.86 -5.10
CA LEU A 4 5.90 -0.56 -5.25
C LEU A 4 7.10 -1.42 -4.83
N ALA A 5 8.29 -1.11 -5.34
CA ALA A 5 9.50 -1.84 -4.98
C ALA A 5 9.80 -1.76 -3.48
N GLY A 6 9.71 -0.56 -2.89
CA GLY A 6 9.91 -0.36 -1.46
C GLY A 6 8.89 -1.09 -0.60
N LEU A 7 7.61 -1.10 -1.02
CA LEU A 7 6.55 -1.83 -0.33
C LEU A 7 6.79 -3.34 -0.37
N LEU A 8 7.14 -3.91 -1.52
CA LEU A 8 7.42 -5.33 -1.68
C LEU A 8 8.61 -5.77 -0.83
N VAL A 9 9.75 -5.05 -0.91
CA VAL A 9 10.95 -5.38 -0.11
C VAL A 9 10.68 -5.23 1.38
N ALA A 10 9.96 -4.20 1.81
CA ALA A 10 9.60 -4.02 3.21
C ALA A 10 8.67 -5.13 3.73
N HIS A 11 7.77 -5.62 2.87
CA HIS A 11 6.85 -6.71 3.19
C HIS A 11 7.62 -8.03 3.36
N ASP A 12 8.53 -8.36 2.44
CA ASP A 12 9.38 -9.54 2.56
C ASP A 12 10.26 -9.47 3.82
N ALA A 13 10.85 -8.31 4.10
CA ALA A 13 11.63 -8.08 5.31
C ALA A 13 10.79 -8.26 6.58
N TYR A 14 9.53 -7.81 6.58
CA TYR A 14 8.61 -8.02 7.69
C TYR A 14 8.36 -9.52 7.94
N PHE A 15 8.04 -10.29 6.89
CA PHE A 15 7.85 -11.74 6.99
C PHE A 15 9.09 -12.47 7.50
N LEU A 16 10.27 -12.08 7.03
CA LEU A 16 11.54 -12.62 7.53
C LEU A 16 11.77 -12.27 9.01
N SER A 17 11.40 -11.06 9.43
CA SER A 17 11.59 -10.60 10.82
C SER A 17 10.78 -11.40 11.84
N VAL A 18 9.55 -11.82 11.48
CA VAL A 18 8.67 -12.60 12.36
C VAL A 18 9.04 -14.08 12.39
N LYS A 19 9.96 -14.53 11.53
CA LYS A 19 10.51 -15.91 11.50
C LYS A 19 9.43 -17.00 11.46
N GLY A 20 8.38 -16.77 10.68
CA GLY A 20 7.23 -17.68 10.56
C GLY A 20 6.33 -17.76 11.81
N LYS A 21 6.57 -16.93 12.83
CA LYS A 21 5.69 -16.79 13.98
C LYS A 21 4.58 -15.80 13.66
N LYS A 22 3.40 -16.03 14.23
CA LYS A 22 2.33 -15.02 14.22
C LYS A 22 2.80 -13.82 15.05
N ASP A 23 2.74 -12.64 14.45
CA ASP A 23 2.96 -11.39 15.15
C ASP A 23 1.84 -11.15 16.18
N VAL A 24 2.09 -10.29 17.17
CA VAL A 24 1.09 -9.91 18.18
C VAL A 24 -0.10 -9.23 17.51
N ASN A 25 -1.28 -9.29 18.11
CA ASN A 25 -2.42 -8.46 17.72
C ASN A 25 -2.41 -7.18 18.57
N ILE A 26 -2.63 -6.03 17.94
CA ILE A 26 -2.71 -4.72 18.60
C ILE A 26 -3.96 -4.03 18.06
N ASP A 27 -4.82 -3.54 18.97
CA ASP A 27 -6.08 -2.87 18.64
C ASP A 27 -6.99 -3.66 17.67
N GLY A 28 -7.00 -5.00 17.81
CA GLY A 28 -7.80 -5.89 16.96
C GLY A 28 -7.23 -6.14 15.56
N LEU A 29 -6.05 -5.57 15.23
CA LEU A 29 -5.38 -5.78 13.95
C LEU A 29 -4.24 -6.79 14.08
N ASN A 30 -4.19 -7.73 13.14
CA ASN A 30 -3.05 -8.62 12.99
C ASN A 30 -1.84 -7.86 12.40
N GLY A 31 -0.66 -8.49 12.42
CA GLY A 31 0.58 -7.84 12.00
C GLY A 31 0.61 -7.37 10.54
N GLU A 32 0.09 -8.16 9.60
CA GLU A 32 0.00 -7.77 8.18
C GLU A 32 -0.97 -6.59 7.97
N GLN A 33 -2.14 -6.61 8.63
CA GLN A 33 -3.07 -5.48 8.61
C GLN A 33 -2.41 -4.21 9.16
N ARG A 34 -1.57 -4.32 10.19
CA ARG A 34 -0.82 -3.17 10.70
C ARG A 34 0.25 -2.69 9.73
N PHE A 35 0.96 -3.60 9.06
CA PHE A 35 1.96 -3.25 8.06
C PHE A 35 1.36 -2.35 6.97
N TYR A 36 0.27 -2.78 6.35
CA TYR A 36 -0.41 -1.99 5.31
C TYR A 36 -1.05 -0.72 5.85
N LEU A 37 -1.58 -0.73 7.08
CA LEU A 37 -2.12 0.48 7.72
C LEU A 37 -1.04 1.54 7.92
N VAL A 38 0.18 1.16 8.35
CA VAL A 38 1.28 2.10 8.53
C VAL A 38 1.76 2.65 7.18
N PHE A 39 1.81 1.82 6.14
CA PHE A 39 2.07 2.29 4.78
C PHE A 39 1.06 3.35 4.33
N ALA A 40 -0.24 3.10 4.51
CA ALA A 40 -1.28 4.09 4.19
C ALA A 40 -1.14 5.37 5.03
N ARG A 41 -0.85 5.24 6.33
CA ARG A 41 -0.65 6.38 7.25
C ARG A 41 0.50 7.29 6.83
N ARG A 42 1.56 6.74 6.21
CA ARG A 42 2.70 7.51 5.71
C ARG A 42 2.30 8.54 4.65
N TRP A 43 1.26 8.23 3.87
CA TRP A 43 0.76 9.04 2.77
C TRP A 43 -0.39 9.97 3.15
N ARG A 44 -0.81 10.02 4.41
CA ARG A 44 -1.83 10.99 4.83
C ARG A 44 -1.36 12.42 4.54
N LYS A 45 -2.10 13.12 3.69
CA LYS A 45 -1.83 14.50 3.31
C LYS A 45 -3.16 15.23 3.18
N LEU A 46 -3.23 16.43 3.75
CA LEU A 46 -4.28 17.40 3.47
C LEU A 46 -3.65 18.54 2.67
N GLN A 47 -4.24 18.91 1.55
CA GLN A 47 -3.76 20.00 0.71
C GLN A 47 -4.92 20.72 0.02
N THR A 48 -4.73 22.00 -0.27
CA THR A 48 -5.71 22.79 -1.04
C THR A 48 -5.72 22.35 -2.49
N GLU A 49 -6.81 22.64 -3.20
CA GLU A 49 -6.90 22.39 -4.64
C GLU A 49 -5.79 23.10 -5.42
N THR A 50 -5.47 24.35 -5.06
CA THR A 50 -4.37 25.11 -5.67
C THR A 50 -3.02 24.39 -5.50
N ALA A 51 -2.74 23.88 -4.29
CA ALA A 51 -1.52 23.13 -4.03
C ALA A 51 -1.48 21.80 -4.80
N LEU A 52 -2.62 21.09 -4.88
CA LEU A 52 -2.73 19.86 -5.68
C LEU A 52 -2.49 20.14 -7.18
N ARG A 53 -3.11 21.20 -7.73
CA ARG A 53 -2.89 21.60 -9.13
C ARG A 53 -1.45 22.00 -9.41
N GLN A 54 -0.79 22.65 -8.44
CA GLN A 54 0.63 22.96 -8.55
C GLN A 54 1.48 21.68 -8.52
N GLN A 55 1.22 20.77 -7.59
CA GLN A 55 1.92 19.47 -7.49
C GLN A 55 1.86 18.73 -8.83
N LEU A 56 0.67 18.64 -9.44
CA LEU A 56 0.49 17.96 -10.73
C LEU A 56 1.33 18.55 -11.89
N LYS A 57 1.78 19.81 -11.77
CA LYS A 57 2.59 20.47 -12.80
C LYS A 57 4.09 20.40 -12.54
N THR A 58 4.51 20.30 -11.27
CA THR A 58 5.93 20.49 -10.90
C THR A 58 6.54 19.32 -10.15
N ASP A 59 5.73 18.44 -9.58
CA ASP A 59 6.21 17.27 -8.84
C ASP A 59 6.10 16.02 -9.72
N THR A 60 7.18 15.24 -9.77
CA THR A 60 7.22 13.98 -10.51
C THR A 60 6.56 12.83 -9.75
N HIS A 61 6.22 13.02 -8.47
CA HIS A 61 5.54 12.04 -7.65
C HIS A 61 4.02 12.17 -7.78
N SER A 62 3.35 11.01 -7.84
CA SER A 62 1.90 10.92 -7.77
C SER A 62 1.35 11.58 -6.49
N PRO A 63 0.13 12.16 -6.55
CA PRO A 63 -0.57 12.61 -5.35
C PRO A 63 -0.68 11.50 -4.30
N ALA A 64 -0.72 11.90 -3.03
CA ALA A 64 -0.53 10.97 -1.93
C ALA A 64 -1.59 9.86 -1.85
N GLU A 65 -2.84 10.15 -2.27
CA GLU A 65 -3.90 9.13 -2.38
C GLU A 65 -3.50 7.99 -3.32
N TYR A 66 -2.96 8.30 -4.51
CA TYR A 66 -2.52 7.30 -5.47
C TYR A 66 -1.25 6.56 -5.03
N ARG A 67 -0.39 7.21 -4.22
CA ARG A 67 0.75 6.53 -3.60
C ARG A 67 0.29 5.51 -2.55
N SER A 68 -0.73 5.86 -1.75
CA SER A 68 -1.36 4.92 -0.82
C SER A 68 -2.02 3.75 -1.54
N ASP A 69 -2.65 4.00 -2.67
CA ASP A 69 -3.33 2.97 -3.47
C ASP A 69 -2.36 1.96 -4.11
N THR A 70 -1.04 2.15 -4.04
CA THR A 70 -0.02 1.19 -4.53
C THR A 70 -0.25 -0.24 -4.02
N VAL A 71 -0.84 -0.39 -2.83
CA VAL A 71 -1.20 -1.70 -2.24
C VAL A 71 -2.05 -2.56 -3.16
N ARG A 72 -2.83 -1.98 -4.08
CA ARG A 72 -3.69 -2.71 -5.03
C ARG A 72 -2.93 -3.55 -6.07
N ILE A 73 -1.62 -3.41 -6.13
CA ILE A 73 -0.74 -4.21 -6.99
C ILE A 73 -0.11 -5.40 -6.21
N VAL A 74 -0.14 -5.36 -4.87
CA VAL A 74 0.50 -6.36 -4.01
C VAL A 74 -0.51 -7.45 -3.63
N ASP A 75 -0.26 -8.69 -4.06
CA ASP A 75 -1.19 -9.81 -3.83
C ASP A 75 -1.50 -10.05 -2.35
N GLY A 76 -0.49 -9.97 -1.47
CA GLY A 76 -0.67 -10.15 -0.02
C GLY A 76 -1.67 -9.18 0.61
N TRP A 77 -1.87 -7.99 0.02
CA TRP A 77 -2.87 -7.03 0.49
C TRP A 77 -4.30 -7.54 0.27
N TYR A 78 -4.56 -8.20 -0.85
CA TYR A 78 -5.87 -8.81 -1.13
C TYR A 78 -6.20 -9.89 -0.12
N ASP A 79 -5.22 -10.75 0.22
CA ASP A 79 -5.41 -11.81 1.21
C ASP A 79 -5.59 -11.26 2.63
N THR A 80 -4.88 -10.18 2.96
CA THR A 80 -4.94 -9.52 4.27
C THR A 80 -6.32 -8.92 4.55
N TYR A 81 -6.90 -8.22 3.57
CA TYR A 81 -8.16 -7.50 3.71
C TYR A 81 -9.36 -8.16 3.05
N LYS A 82 -9.16 -9.33 2.44
CA LYS A 82 -10.20 -10.09 1.71
C LYS A 82 -10.86 -9.27 0.60
N ILE A 83 -10.04 -8.56 -0.16
CA ILE A 83 -10.49 -7.69 -1.26
C ILE A 83 -10.85 -8.54 -2.48
N GLY A 84 -12.00 -8.28 -3.09
CA GLY A 84 -12.52 -9.03 -4.22
C GLY A 84 -13.24 -8.18 -5.27
N PRO A 85 -13.76 -8.82 -6.33
CA PRO A 85 -14.55 -8.14 -7.35
C PRO A 85 -15.73 -7.38 -6.72
N GLY A 86 -15.79 -6.07 -6.95
CA GLY A 86 -16.78 -5.17 -6.37
C GLY A 86 -16.19 -4.14 -5.40
N ASP A 87 -15.00 -4.39 -4.87
CA ASP A 87 -14.30 -3.41 -4.05
C ASP A 87 -13.64 -2.31 -4.90
N LYS A 88 -13.70 -1.06 -4.42
CA LYS A 88 -13.24 0.13 -5.15
C LYS A 88 -11.80 0.03 -5.67
N LEU A 89 -10.91 -0.58 -4.88
CA LEU A 89 -9.48 -0.67 -5.19
C LEU A 89 -9.10 -2.00 -5.88
N TYR A 90 -10.03 -2.92 -6.06
CA TYR A 90 -9.76 -4.20 -6.70
C TYR A 90 -9.19 -4.01 -8.12
N LEU A 91 -8.21 -4.86 -8.46
CA LEU A 91 -7.71 -5.09 -9.82
C LEU A 91 -7.72 -6.58 -10.10
N GLN A 92 -8.05 -6.96 -11.33
CA GLN A 92 -7.87 -8.33 -11.79
C GLN A 92 -6.38 -8.70 -11.71
N PRO A 93 -6.04 -9.98 -11.42
CA PRO A 93 -4.64 -10.41 -11.31
C PRO A 93 -3.77 -10.00 -12.52
N GLU A 94 -4.33 -10.00 -13.72
CA GLU A 94 -3.66 -9.67 -14.99
C GLU A 94 -3.42 -8.17 -15.16
N GLU A 95 -4.16 -7.32 -14.44
CA GLU A 95 -4.03 -5.86 -14.45
C GLU A 95 -3.02 -5.35 -13.40
N ARG A 96 -2.55 -6.24 -12.51
CA ARG A 96 -1.57 -5.90 -11.48
C ARG A 96 -0.19 -5.82 -12.10
N ALA A 97 0.40 -4.63 -12.11
CA ALA A 97 1.76 -4.44 -12.60
C ALA A 97 2.75 -5.34 -11.86
N ARG A 98 3.62 -6.04 -12.59
CA ARG A 98 4.67 -6.89 -12.02
C ARG A 98 6.02 -6.27 -12.31
N ILE A 99 6.77 -6.02 -11.25
CA ILE A 99 8.13 -5.50 -11.32
C ILE A 99 8.97 -6.32 -10.33
N TRP A 100 10.07 -6.87 -10.84
CA TRP A 100 11.14 -7.61 -10.13
C TRP A 100 10.67 -8.70 -9.16
#